data_AF-A0A3R7P5Q9-F1
#
_entry.id   AF-A0A3R7P5Q9-F1
#
_cell.length_a   1.000
_cell.length_b   1.000
_cell.length_c   1.000
_cell.angle_alpha   90.00
_cell.angle_beta   90.00
_cell.angle_gamma   90.00
#
_symmetry.space_group_name_H-M   'P 1'
#
loop_
_entity.id
_entity.type
_entity.pdbx_description
1 polymer ?
#
loop_
_entity_poly.entity_id
_entity_poly.type
_entity_poly.pdbx_seq_one_letter_code
_entity_poly.pdbx_strand_id
1 'polypeptide(L)'
;MTVGPSEGCQCQCPSATATFRDDTGTCVSTLTECPLADFVSSSGPEKVPYVFMPLKHQLVHPTAEVALLGLEHGGTPLLSPVCVVTKGSILTQAGWRNMANTSTFEPPFRLFRDGGRTYVQWVGEEAERAAAEGRLVLVTLICRDAAQPSTPVFRPCLAFRVAGSPGRWRWAGAVGETLWEF
;
A
#
# COMPACT_ATOMS: atom_id res chain seq x y z
N MET A 1 5.08 -4.55 -36.66
CA MET A 1 6.27 -3.81 -36.18
C MET A 1 7.30 -4.87 -35.80
N THR A 2 8.39 -4.94 -36.56
CA THR A 2 9.48 -5.90 -36.43
C THR A 2 10.42 -5.49 -35.30
N VAL A 3 10.74 -6.43 -34.41
CA VAL A 3 11.66 -6.24 -33.28
C VAL A 3 13.10 -6.38 -33.79
N GLY A 4 13.89 -5.31 -33.68
CA GLY A 4 15.33 -5.32 -33.90
C GLY A 4 16.08 -5.70 -32.61
N PRO A 5 17.27 -6.32 -32.70
CA PRO A 5 17.99 -6.79 -31.52
C PRO A 5 18.82 -5.65 -30.91
N SER A 6 18.70 -5.48 -29.57
CA SER A 6 19.48 -4.61 -28.67
C SER A 6 18.89 -3.25 -28.22
N GLU A 7 17.64 -3.22 -27.77
CA GLU A 7 17.19 -2.19 -26.81
C GLU A 7 16.65 -2.89 -25.56
N GLY A 8 17.42 -2.82 -24.48
CA GLY A 8 17.08 -3.47 -23.21
C GLY A 8 15.74 -2.96 -22.68
N CYS A 9 14.91 -3.88 -22.17
CA CYS A 9 13.70 -3.50 -21.46
C CYS A 9 14.07 -2.53 -20.32
N GLN A 10 13.62 -1.27 -20.40
CA GLN A 10 13.65 -0.38 -19.24
C GLN A 10 12.53 -0.80 -18.30
N CYS A 11 12.82 -1.76 -17.44
CA CYS A 11 11.89 -2.26 -16.42
C CYS A 11 11.73 -1.31 -15.22
N GLN A 12 12.28 -0.09 -15.30
CA GLN A 12 12.36 0.82 -14.17
C GLN A 12 11.82 2.19 -14.54
N CYS A 13 10.91 2.68 -13.71
CA CYS A 13 10.43 4.05 -13.81
C CYS A 13 11.53 5.05 -13.42
N PRO A 14 11.55 6.26 -14.03
CA PRO A 14 12.41 7.34 -13.60
C PRO A 14 12.21 7.66 -12.11
N SER A 15 13.26 8.16 -11.43
CA SER A 15 13.20 8.51 -10.00
C SER A 15 12.10 9.54 -9.69
N ALA A 16 11.86 10.50 -10.60
CA ALA A 16 10.82 11.50 -10.46
C ALA A 16 9.38 10.91 -10.52
N THR A 17 9.21 9.75 -11.15
CA THR A 17 7.91 9.08 -11.36
C THR A 17 7.99 7.60 -11.00
N ALA A 18 8.59 7.29 -9.85
CA ALA A 18 9.02 5.93 -9.50
C ALA A 18 7.89 4.88 -9.36
N THR A 19 6.62 5.28 -9.42
CA THR A 19 5.47 4.37 -9.27
C THR A 19 4.95 3.93 -10.64
N PHE A 20 5.14 2.66 -10.99
CA PHE A 20 4.54 2.09 -12.20
C PHE A 20 3.07 1.72 -11.97
N ARG A 21 2.22 2.00 -12.95
CA ARG A 21 0.80 1.64 -12.97
C ARG A 21 0.54 0.51 -13.96
N ASP A 22 0.14 -0.65 -13.45
CA ASP A 22 -0.13 -1.84 -14.26
C ASP A 22 -1.35 -1.69 -15.19
N ASP A 23 -2.32 -0.86 -14.81
CA ASP A 23 -3.56 -0.65 -15.57
C ASP A 23 -3.37 0.23 -16.80
N THR A 24 -2.54 1.26 -16.68
CA THR A 24 -2.26 2.22 -17.76
C THR A 24 -0.91 2.01 -18.44
N GLY A 25 -0.02 1.22 -17.85
CA GLY A 25 1.34 1.02 -18.33
C GLY A 25 2.22 2.27 -18.21
N THR A 26 1.94 3.16 -17.25
CA THR A 26 2.62 4.46 -17.12
C THR A 26 3.30 4.64 -15.75
N CYS A 27 4.36 5.45 -15.72
CA CYS A 27 5.07 5.84 -14.50
C CYS A 27 4.49 7.14 -13.94
N VAL A 28 4.15 7.16 -12.64
CA VAL A 28 3.54 8.31 -11.95
C VAL A 28 4.28 8.66 -10.67
N SER A 29 4.19 9.92 -10.26
CA SER A 29 4.70 10.41 -8.97
C SER A 29 3.63 10.42 -7.87
N THR A 30 2.35 10.46 -8.27
CA THR A 30 1.19 10.47 -7.37
C THR A 30 0.02 9.73 -8.00
N LEU A 31 -0.93 9.34 -7.16
CA LEU A 31 -2.21 8.75 -7.56
C LEU A 31 -3.31 9.83 -7.56
N THR A 32 -4.25 9.72 -8.49
CA THR A 32 -5.32 10.73 -8.72
C THR A 32 -6.66 10.33 -8.12
N GLU A 33 -6.75 9.11 -7.59
CA GLU A 33 -7.95 8.52 -7.01
C GLU A 33 -8.43 9.27 -5.75
N CYS A 34 -7.50 9.87 -5.02
CA CYS A 34 -7.73 10.56 -3.74
C CYS A 34 -6.45 11.32 -3.32
N PRO A 35 -6.56 12.34 -2.47
CA PRO A 35 -5.39 12.99 -1.90
C PRO A 35 -4.56 12.00 -1.08
N LEU A 36 -3.30 11.83 -1.48
CA LEU A 36 -2.37 10.91 -0.83
C LEU A 36 -1.71 11.55 0.38
N ALA A 37 -1.79 10.85 1.51
CA ALA A 37 -0.99 11.14 2.68
C ALA A 37 0.43 10.59 2.54
N ASP A 38 1.39 11.27 3.17
CA ASP A 38 2.79 10.88 3.12
C ASP A 38 3.14 9.88 4.21
N PHE A 39 4.04 8.96 3.90
CA PHE A 39 4.78 8.18 4.88
C PHE A 39 6.04 8.96 5.25
N VAL A 40 6.17 9.34 6.51
CA VAL A 40 7.28 10.14 7.02
C VAL A 40 8.21 9.24 7.81
N SER A 41 9.45 9.13 7.33
CA SER A 41 10.52 8.39 7.98
C SER A 41 11.74 9.29 8.20
N SER A 42 12.82 8.74 8.75
CA SER A 42 14.09 9.46 8.90
C SER A 42 14.71 9.88 7.57
N SER A 43 14.40 9.21 6.46
CA SER A 43 14.87 9.58 5.12
C SER A 43 14.01 10.66 4.45
N GLY A 44 12.93 11.11 5.10
CA GLY A 44 12.02 12.12 4.57
C GLY A 44 10.62 11.58 4.24
N PRO A 45 9.74 12.45 3.72
CA PRO A 45 8.38 12.08 3.31
C PRO A 45 8.39 11.35 1.95
N GLU A 46 7.64 10.26 1.86
CA GLU A 46 7.41 9.53 0.61
C GLU A 46 5.91 9.23 0.43
N LYS A 47 5.38 9.50 -0.76
CA LYS A 47 3.96 9.24 -1.09
C LYS A 47 3.66 7.76 -1.31
N VAL A 48 4.60 7.02 -1.89
CA VAL A 48 4.41 5.63 -2.31
C VAL A 48 5.66 4.80 -2.01
N PRO A 49 6.00 4.57 -0.72
CA PRO A 49 7.18 3.80 -0.34
C PRO A 49 7.12 2.35 -0.79
N TYR A 50 8.30 1.74 -0.90
CA TYR A 50 8.42 0.28 -0.99
C TYR A 50 8.25 -0.35 0.38
N VAL A 51 7.44 -1.39 0.46
CA VAL A 51 7.20 -2.17 1.68
C VAL A 51 7.27 -3.66 1.40
N PHE A 52 7.48 -4.42 2.46
CA PHE A 52 7.29 -5.85 2.47
C PHE A 52 6.00 -6.16 3.23
N MET A 53 5.15 -7.02 2.68
CA MET A 53 3.91 -7.36 3.35
C MET A 53 4.20 -8.18 4.60
N PRO A 54 3.82 -7.68 5.79
CA PRO A 54 4.22 -8.29 7.04
C PRO A 54 3.24 -9.43 7.40
N LEU A 55 3.47 -10.08 8.54
CA LEU A 55 2.53 -11.04 9.08
C LEU A 55 1.30 -10.33 9.68
N LYS A 56 0.22 -11.07 9.91
CA LYS A 56 -1.00 -10.54 10.52
C LYS A 56 -0.68 -9.86 11.86
N HIS A 57 -1.28 -8.69 12.08
CA HIS A 57 -1.08 -7.80 13.23
C HIS A 57 0.26 -7.06 13.30
N GLN A 58 1.09 -7.12 12.26
CA GLN A 58 2.32 -6.32 12.18
C GLN A 58 2.12 -5.03 11.38
N LEU A 59 3.04 -4.08 11.56
CA LEU A 59 3.03 -2.81 10.84
C LEU A 59 3.54 -2.98 9.41
N VAL A 60 2.85 -2.36 8.45
CA VAL A 60 3.21 -2.38 7.02
C VAL A 60 4.52 -1.65 6.76
N HIS A 61 4.73 -0.53 7.45
CA HIS A 61 5.98 0.22 7.41
C HIS A 61 6.39 0.62 8.84
N PRO A 62 7.16 -0.21 9.56
CA PRO A 62 7.45 -0.01 10.99
C PRO A 62 8.22 1.29 11.29
N THR A 63 9.00 1.80 10.33
CA THR A 63 9.87 2.97 10.51
C THR A 63 9.31 4.26 9.92
N ALA A 64 8.06 4.25 9.41
CA ALA A 64 7.43 5.44 8.86
C ALA A 64 6.03 5.60 9.41
N GLU A 65 5.77 6.80 9.91
CA GLU A 65 4.43 7.20 10.33
C GLU A 65 3.65 7.81 9.17
N VAL A 66 2.34 7.80 9.26
CA VAL A 66 1.45 8.41 8.29
C VAL A 66 1.14 9.86 8.71
N ALA A 67 1.47 10.81 7.85
CA ALA A 67 1.16 12.22 8.05
C ALA A 67 -0.26 12.54 7.58
N LEU A 68 -1.23 12.52 8.51
CA LEU A 68 -2.62 12.89 8.23
C LEU A 68 -2.93 14.38 8.51
N LEU A 69 -2.11 15.01 9.34
CA LEU A 69 -2.24 16.42 9.71
C LEU A 69 -1.85 17.32 8.52
N GLY A 70 -2.59 18.40 8.30
CA GLY A 70 -2.29 19.36 7.24
C GLY A 70 -2.64 18.89 5.83
N LEU A 71 -3.24 17.70 5.68
CA LEU A 71 -3.80 17.28 4.40
C LEU A 71 -4.94 18.22 4.00
N GLU A 72 -4.82 18.79 2.81
CA GLU A 72 -5.79 19.73 2.28
C GLU A 72 -6.87 19.02 1.46
N HIS A 73 -8.12 19.47 1.65
CA HIS A 73 -9.23 19.12 0.79
C HIS A 73 -10.09 20.34 0.51
N GLY A 74 -10.24 20.70 -0.76
CA GLY A 74 -11.02 21.88 -1.14
C GLY A 74 -10.49 23.18 -0.53
N GLY A 75 -9.18 23.27 -0.28
CA GLY A 75 -8.52 24.45 0.30
C GLY A 75 -8.53 24.54 1.83
N THR A 76 -9.07 23.53 2.53
CA THR A 76 -9.06 23.50 4.01
C THR A 76 -8.10 22.42 4.51
N PRO A 77 -7.09 22.76 5.32
CA PRO A 77 -6.21 21.78 5.95
C PRO A 77 -6.89 21.11 7.14
N LEU A 78 -6.64 19.80 7.31
CA LEU A 78 -7.05 19.07 8.52
C LEU A 78 -6.21 19.50 9.72
N LEU A 79 -6.87 19.96 10.78
CA LEU A 79 -6.20 20.41 12.01
C LEU A 79 -6.13 19.31 13.08
N SER A 80 -7.17 18.47 13.20
CA SER A 80 -7.18 17.35 14.13
C SER A 80 -7.91 16.14 13.53
N PRO A 81 -7.30 15.44 12.55
CA PRO A 81 -7.96 14.38 11.80
C PRO A 81 -8.14 13.10 12.61
N VAL A 82 -9.39 12.64 12.71
CA VAL A 82 -9.75 11.30 13.17
C VAL A 82 -10.14 10.46 11.96
N CYS A 83 -9.28 9.51 11.59
CA CYS A 83 -9.44 8.70 10.39
C CYS A 83 -9.68 7.22 10.71
N VAL A 84 -10.36 6.53 9.80
CA VAL A 84 -10.58 5.09 9.79
C VAL A 84 -10.35 4.53 8.39
N VAL A 85 -9.87 3.28 8.30
CA VAL A 85 -9.73 2.57 7.03
C VAL A 85 -11.11 2.09 6.57
N THR A 86 -11.43 2.31 5.30
CA THR A 86 -12.70 1.84 4.71
C THR A 86 -12.51 0.86 3.57
N LYS A 87 -11.37 0.90 2.88
CA LYS A 87 -11.10 0.01 1.75
C LYS A 87 -9.61 -0.25 1.60
N GLY A 88 -9.24 -1.48 1.24
CA GLY A 88 -7.92 -1.81 0.70
C GLY A 88 -8.06 -2.31 -0.72
N SER A 89 -7.23 -1.83 -1.65
CA SER A 89 -7.26 -2.24 -3.05
C SER A 89 -5.85 -2.51 -3.57
N ILE A 90 -5.73 -3.43 -4.52
CA ILE A 90 -4.51 -3.67 -5.29
C ILE A 90 -4.73 -3.27 -6.73
N LEU A 91 -3.73 -2.66 -7.34
CA LEU A 91 -3.74 -2.36 -8.76
C LEU A 91 -3.49 -3.65 -9.55
N THR A 92 -4.26 -3.85 -10.61
CA THR A 92 -4.09 -4.92 -11.58
C THR A 92 -4.13 -4.33 -12.98
N GLN A 93 -3.84 -5.13 -14.00
CA GLN A 93 -4.01 -4.70 -15.40
C GLN A 93 -5.45 -4.30 -15.74
N ALA A 94 -6.44 -4.81 -15.01
CA ALA A 94 -7.86 -4.45 -15.17
C ALA A 94 -8.27 -3.25 -14.29
N GLY A 95 -7.32 -2.60 -13.62
CA GLY A 95 -7.56 -1.52 -12.66
C GLY A 95 -7.57 -2.00 -11.20
N TRP A 96 -8.15 -1.17 -10.32
CA TRP A 96 -8.19 -1.42 -8.87
C TRP A 96 -9.14 -2.55 -8.50
N ARG A 97 -8.59 -3.57 -7.82
CA ARG A 97 -9.35 -4.69 -7.26
C ARG A 97 -9.39 -4.60 -5.74
N ASN A 98 -10.59 -4.70 -5.16
CA ASN A 98 -10.77 -4.70 -3.71
C ASN A 98 -10.12 -5.94 -3.08
N MET A 99 -9.45 -5.76 -1.95
CA MET A 99 -8.82 -6.81 -1.15
C MET A 99 -9.65 -7.28 0.04
N ALA A 100 -10.85 -6.72 0.26
CA ALA A 100 -11.70 -7.13 1.38
C ALA A 100 -11.98 -8.62 1.33
N ASN A 101 -11.91 -9.26 2.49
CA ASN A 101 -12.26 -10.67 2.62
C ASN A 101 -13.74 -10.85 2.26
N THR A 102 -14.04 -11.84 1.43
CA THR A 102 -15.41 -12.13 0.95
C THR A 102 -16.37 -12.52 2.07
N SER A 103 -15.86 -12.95 3.23
CA SER A 103 -16.66 -13.38 4.37
C SER A 103 -17.01 -12.25 5.33
N THR A 104 -16.07 -11.38 5.67
CA THR A 104 -16.26 -10.31 6.68
C THR A 104 -16.48 -8.94 6.06
N PHE A 105 -16.15 -8.74 4.78
CA PHE A 105 -16.12 -7.45 4.09
C PHE A 105 -15.24 -6.39 4.79
N GLU A 106 -14.42 -6.78 5.78
CA GLU A 106 -13.49 -5.87 6.43
C GLU A 106 -12.25 -5.64 5.56
N PRO A 107 -11.76 -4.39 5.46
CA PRO A 107 -10.51 -4.12 4.76
C PRO A 107 -9.34 -4.75 5.53
N PRO A 108 -8.31 -5.30 4.84
CA PRO A 108 -7.20 -6.01 5.49
C PRO A 108 -6.15 -5.06 6.11
N PHE A 109 -6.53 -3.81 6.39
CA PHE A 109 -5.66 -2.78 6.97
C PHE A 109 -6.38 -2.05 8.10
N ARG A 110 -5.62 -1.63 9.10
CA ARG A 110 -6.10 -0.76 10.20
C ARG A 110 -5.08 0.34 10.47
N LEU A 111 -5.55 1.45 11.02
CA LEU A 111 -4.66 2.47 11.58
C LEU A 111 -4.31 2.06 13.01
N PHE A 112 -3.02 2.03 13.32
CA PHE A 112 -2.47 1.76 14.64
C PHE A 112 -1.85 3.05 15.18
N ARG A 113 -2.18 3.42 16.42
CA ARG A 113 -1.64 4.62 17.05
C ARG A 113 -0.78 4.26 18.24
N ASP A 114 0.42 4.81 18.27
CA ASP A 114 1.36 4.63 19.37
C ASP A 114 2.18 5.91 19.58
N GLY A 115 2.31 6.36 20.82
CA GLY A 115 3.06 7.57 21.16
C GLY A 115 2.67 8.85 20.40
N GLY A 116 1.40 8.99 20.00
CA GLY A 116 0.91 10.13 19.19
C GLY A 116 1.20 10.01 17.68
N ARG A 117 1.86 8.94 17.26
CA ARG A 117 2.17 8.62 15.86
C ARG A 117 1.11 7.66 15.30
N THR A 118 0.89 7.72 13.99
CA THR A 118 -0.07 6.83 13.30
C THR A 118 0.68 5.94 12.31
N TYR A 119 0.41 4.64 12.35
CA TYR A 119 0.99 3.62 11.47
C TYR A 119 -0.11 2.82 10.79
N VAL A 120 0.26 2.11 9.72
CA VAL A 120 -0.63 1.14 9.07
C VAL A 120 -0.31 -0.25 9.58
N GLN A 121 -1.32 -0.97 10.07
CA GLN A 121 -1.23 -2.36 10.50
C GLN A 121 -1.92 -3.27 9.47
N TRP A 122 -1.27 -4.40 9.16
CA TRP A 122 -1.85 -5.47 8.36
C TRP A 122 -2.72 -6.38 9.23
N VAL A 123 -3.95 -6.64 8.81
CA VAL A 123 -4.87 -7.56 9.51
C VAL A 123 -5.50 -8.60 8.59
N GLY A 124 -5.13 -8.61 7.30
CA GLY A 124 -5.60 -9.61 6.33
C GLY A 124 -4.97 -10.99 6.51
N GLU A 125 -5.51 -11.97 5.78
CA GLU A 125 -5.04 -13.34 5.80
C GLU A 125 -3.95 -13.59 4.75
N GLU A 126 -3.44 -14.82 4.71
CA GLU A 126 -2.34 -15.19 3.82
C GLU A 126 -2.70 -15.00 2.33
N ALA A 127 -3.95 -15.23 1.94
CA ALA A 127 -4.40 -15.12 0.56
C ALA A 127 -4.35 -13.66 0.05
N GLU A 128 -4.86 -12.71 0.84
CA GLU A 128 -4.79 -11.29 0.54
C GLU A 128 -3.34 -10.80 0.58
N ARG A 129 -2.54 -11.33 1.52
CA ARG A 129 -1.10 -11.03 1.61
C ARG A 129 -0.38 -11.43 0.33
N ALA A 130 -0.65 -12.65 -0.17
CA ALA A 130 -0.09 -13.16 -1.43
C ALA A 130 -0.54 -12.33 -2.63
N ALA A 131 -1.82 -11.94 -2.66
CA ALA A 131 -2.38 -11.17 -3.77
C ALA A 131 -1.79 -9.76 -3.88
N ALA A 132 -1.29 -9.19 -2.78
CA ALA A 132 -0.64 -7.89 -2.75
C ALA A 132 0.82 -7.94 -3.22
N GLU A 133 1.46 -9.12 -3.26
CA GLU A 133 2.88 -9.24 -3.63
C GLU A 133 3.14 -8.73 -5.05
N GLY A 134 4.13 -7.84 -5.20
CA GLY A 134 4.47 -7.24 -6.48
C GLY A 134 3.37 -6.36 -7.04
N ARG A 135 2.51 -5.77 -6.19
CA ARG A 135 1.42 -4.88 -6.60
C ARG A 135 1.53 -3.53 -5.92
N LEU A 136 0.94 -2.53 -6.57
CA LEU A 136 0.63 -1.25 -5.95
C LEU A 136 -0.63 -1.40 -5.10
N VAL A 137 -0.56 -0.98 -3.85
CA VAL A 137 -1.68 -1.03 -2.90
C VAL A 137 -2.18 0.38 -2.62
N LEU A 138 -3.50 0.52 -2.53
CA LEU A 138 -4.19 1.74 -2.13
C LEU A 138 -5.11 1.46 -0.94
N VAL A 139 -4.91 2.18 0.16
CA VAL A 139 -5.75 2.12 1.36
C VAL A 139 -6.56 3.40 1.45
N THR A 140 -7.87 3.28 1.29
CA THR A 140 -8.79 4.41 1.38
C THR A 140 -9.19 4.65 2.83
N LEU A 141 -9.12 5.91 3.23
CA LEU A 141 -9.50 6.37 4.55
C LEU A 141 -10.77 7.23 4.47
N ILE A 142 -11.47 7.28 5.58
CA ILE A 142 -12.45 8.32 5.87
C ILE A 142 -11.99 9.07 7.10
N CYS A 143 -11.93 10.40 7.02
CA CYS A 143 -11.45 11.28 8.06
C CYS A 143 -12.50 12.33 8.41
N ARG A 144 -12.57 12.67 9.70
CA ARG A 144 -13.31 13.83 10.21
C ARG A 144 -12.35 14.73 10.98
N ASP A 145 -12.44 16.04 10.76
CA ASP A 145 -11.69 16.99 11.57
C ASP A 145 -12.40 17.22 12.91
N ALA A 146 -11.76 16.81 14.01
CA ALA A 146 -12.31 17.03 15.35
C ALA A 146 -12.28 18.51 15.77
N ALA A 147 -11.38 19.31 15.19
CA ALA A 147 -11.33 20.74 15.44
C ALA A 147 -12.43 21.50 14.68
N GLN A 148 -12.94 20.91 13.60
CA GLN A 148 -13.96 21.51 12.74
C GLN A 148 -15.07 20.50 12.41
N PRO A 149 -15.88 20.09 13.39
CA PRO A 149 -16.81 18.97 13.25
C PRO A 149 -17.96 19.20 12.25
N SER A 150 -18.18 20.46 11.83
CA SER A 150 -19.15 20.87 10.80
C SER A 150 -18.60 20.74 9.37
N THR A 151 -17.30 20.53 9.20
CA THR A 151 -16.71 20.31 7.88
C THR A 151 -17.13 18.96 7.30
N PRO A 152 -17.28 18.85 5.97
CA PRO A 152 -17.62 17.60 5.33
C PRO A 152 -16.53 16.54 5.57
N VAL A 153 -16.98 15.29 5.58
CA VAL A 153 -16.10 14.13 5.74
C VAL A 153 -15.10 14.06 4.59
N PHE A 154 -13.82 13.93 4.93
CA PHE A 154 -12.71 13.87 3.98
C PHE A 154 -12.33 12.42 3.65
N ARG A 155 -11.85 12.17 2.42
CA ARG A 155 -11.49 10.83 1.92
C ARG A 155 -10.06 10.79 1.35
N PRO A 156 -9.03 10.81 2.21
CA PRO A 156 -7.65 10.62 1.76
C PRO A 156 -7.34 9.14 1.53
N CYS A 157 -6.18 8.88 0.95
CA CYS A 157 -5.64 7.54 0.83
C CYS A 157 -4.17 7.44 1.21
N LEU A 158 -3.75 6.20 1.41
CA LEU A 158 -2.35 5.78 1.54
C LEU A 158 -2.02 4.88 0.37
N ALA A 159 -0.81 5.00 -0.15
CA ALA A 159 -0.34 4.14 -1.23
C ALA A 159 1.04 3.61 -0.92
N PHE A 160 1.32 2.38 -1.34
CA PHE A 160 2.66 1.78 -1.20
C PHE A 160 2.85 0.65 -2.21
N ARG A 161 4.11 0.41 -2.56
CA ARG A 161 4.55 -0.64 -3.49
C ARG A 161 4.99 -1.86 -2.70
N VAL A 162 4.38 -3.01 -2.96
CA VAL A 162 4.78 -4.25 -2.28
C VAL A 162 5.90 -4.94 -3.05
N ALA A 163 7.08 -5.01 -2.46
CA ALA A 163 8.22 -5.72 -3.06
C ALA A 163 8.08 -7.26 -2.95
N GLY A 164 7.41 -7.74 -1.91
CA GLY A 164 7.16 -9.17 -1.67
C GLY A 164 6.67 -9.43 -0.25
N SER A 165 6.60 -10.71 0.13
CA SER A 165 6.28 -11.12 1.50
C SER A 165 7.37 -12.05 2.07
N PRO A 166 8.06 -11.64 3.15
CA PRO A 166 9.07 -12.48 3.79
C PRO A 166 8.47 -13.80 4.28
N GLY A 167 9.29 -14.86 4.29
CA GLY A 167 8.91 -16.18 4.80
C GLY A 167 8.31 -17.15 3.78
N ARG A 168 8.10 -16.74 2.51
CA ARG A 168 7.75 -17.66 1.42
C ARG A 168 9.01 -18.20 0.74
N TRP A 169 9.79 -19.04 1.44
CA TRP A 169 10.69 -19.95 0.73
C TRP A 169 9.82 -21.09 0.19
N ARG A 170 9.48 -21.09 -1.09
CA ARG A 170 9.07 -22.34 -1.75
C ARG A 170 10.34 -22.95 -2.33
N TRP A 171 10.85 -24.01 -1.73
CA TRP A 171 11.64 -24.97 -2.51
C TRP A 171 10.68 -25.56 -3.53
N ALA A 172 10.61 -24.96 -4.71
CA ALA A 172 10.04 -25.62 -5.89
C ALA A 172 11.07 -26.65 -6.36
N GLY A 173 11.18 -27.74 -5.60
CA GLY A 173 12.19 -28.77 -5.76
C GLY A 173 11.99 -29.90 -4.75
N ALA A 174 10.75 -30.34 -4.54
CA ALA A 174 10.46 -31.61 -3.90
C ALA A 174 9.79 -32.52 -4.94
N VAL A 175 10.61 -32.98 -5.89
CA VAL A 175 10.36 -34.21 -6.63
C VAL A 175 11.11 -35.30 -5.89
N GLY A 176 10.38 -36.32 -5.40
CA GLY A 176 10.94 -37.66 -5.17
C GLY A 176 11.63 -37.92 -3.83
N GLU A 177 11.00 -38.82 -3.07
CA GLU A 177 11.56 -39.80 -2.12
C GLU A 177 13.10 -39.91 -1.99
N THR A 178 13.61 -39.92 -0.75
CA THR A 178 14.27 -41.11 -0.18
C THR A 178 14.34 -41.03 1.34
N LEU A 179 13.94 -42.12 2.00
CA LEU A 179 14.29 -42.44 3.38
C LEU A 179 15.80 -42.33 3.59
N TRP A 180 16.24 -41.77 4.73
CA TRP A 180 17.46 -42.23 5.40
C TRP A 180 17.22 -42.23 6.90
N GLU A 181 17.25 -43.44 7.48
CA GLU A 181 17.46 -43.70 8.90
C GLU A 181 18.91 -43.35 9.25
N PHE A 182 19.10 -42.70 10.40
CA PHE A 182 20.26 -42.88 11.28
C PHE A 182 19.79 -42.76 12.73
#